data_AF-A0A7S2F0Y9-F1
#
_entry.id   AF-A0A7S2F0Y9-F1
#
_cell.length_a   1.000
_cell.length_b   1.000
_cell.length_c   1.000
_cell.angle_alpha   90.00
_cell.angle_beta   90.00
_cell.angle_gamma   90.00
#
_symmetry.space_group_name_H-M   'P 1'
#
loop_
_entity.id
_entity.type
_entity.pdbx_description
1 polymer ?
#
loop_
_entity_poly.entity_id
_entity_poly.type
_entity_poly.pdbx_seq_one_letter_code
_entity_poly.pdbx_strand_id
1 'polypeptide(L)'
;ALQEQLDAALRERNAVPVFIPPGREVFMDWVIFPLFHYSLPSVETGMGVYDWEGYELINAKFRDVVLKEYQRGDVVWINDYPLMLLPQQLRQERPDIPIGFYLHCVFPSPEVYRILPQREAMLRGILSSNIIGFHNFQYVQHFLTSCIHVLGLECTATGIEACEHAGGTHTKVITVPLGICLKPYEDLKQEDV
;
A
#
# COMPACT_ATOMS: atom_id res chain seq x y z
N ALA A 1 -3.91 -29.60 -7.97
CA ALA A 1 -5.05 -29.69 -8.91
C ALA A 1 -5.65 -28.31 -9.20
N LEU A 2 -6.55 -27.75 -8.36
CA LEU A 2 -7.23 -26.48 -8.69
C LEU A 2 -6.29 -25.26 -8.71
N GLN A 3 -5.41 -25.12 -7.71
CA GLN A 3 -4.45 -24.00 -7.66
C GLN A 3 -3.46 -24.01 -8.83
N GLU A 4 -3.03 -25.19 -9.28
CA GLU A 4 -2.14 -25.33 -10.44
C GLU A 4 -2.84 -24.96 -11.76
N GLN A 5 -4.10 -25.35 -11.92
CA GLN A 5 -4.91 -24.94 -13.06
C GLN A 5 -5.12 -23.42 -13.09
N LEU A 6 -5.35 -22.81 -11.93
CA LEU A 6 -5.49 -21.36 -11.81
C LEU A 6 -4.17 -20.63 -12.09
N ASP A 7 -3.04 -21.13 -11.58
CA ASP A 7 -1.70 -20.57 -11.86
C ASP A 7 -1.40 -20.61 -13.36
N ALA A 8 -1.66 -21.73 -14.04
CA ALA A 8 -1.48 -21.85 -15.48
C ALA A 8 -2.34 -20.82 -16.26
N ALA A 9 -3.63 -20.74 -15.94
CA ALA A 9 -4.57 -19.85 -16.63
C ALA A 9 -4.27 -18.35 -16.41
N LEU A 10 -3.75 -17.98 -15.24
CA LEU A 10 -3.36 -16.60 -14.95
C LEU A 10 -2.04 -16.22 -15.61
N ARG A 11 -1.07 -17.15 -15.69
CA ARG A 11 0.20 -16.89 -16.36
C ARG A 11 0.05 -16.61 -17.85
N GLU A 12 -0.91 -17.27 -18.52
CA GLU A 12 -1.28 -16.95 -19.91
C GLU A 12 -1.73 -15.49 -20.10
N ARG A 13 -2.14 -14.81 -19.01
CA ARG A 13 -2.57 -13.41 -18.99
C ARG A 13 -1.55 -12.48 -18.33
N ASN A 14 -0.31 -12.94 -18.15
CA ASN A 14 0.74 -12.21 -17.43
C ASN A 14 0.35 -11.85 -15.98
N ALA A 15 -0.40 -12.74 -15.31
CA ALA A 15 -0.75 -12.61 -13.92
C ALA A 15 -0.21 -13.80 -13.12
N VAL A 16 0.32 -13.54 -11.93
CA VAL A 16 0.81 -14.58 -11.01
C VAL A 16 -0.03 -14.54 -9.73
N PRO A 17 -0.73 -15.63 -9.38
CA PRO A 17 -1.56 -15.64 -8.18
C PRO A 17 -0.73 -15.70 -6.90
N VAL A 18 -1.23 -15.05 -5.85
CA VAL A 18 -0.73 -15.20 -4.48
C VAL A 18 -1.82 -15.89 -3.65
N PHE A 19 -1.51 -17.08 -3.12
CA PHE A 19 -2.48 -17.87 -2.35
C PHE A 19 -2.39 -17.55 -0.85
N ILE A 20 -3.42 -16.88 -0.33
CA ILE A 20 -3.55 -16.48 1.06
C ILE A 20 -4.46 -17.48 1.81
N PRO A 21 -4.07 -17.96 3.02
CA PRO A 21 -4.96 -18.74 3.86
C PRO A 21 -6.20 -17.94 4.28
N PRO A 22 -7.38 -18.56 4.44
CA PRO A 22 -8.59 -17.85 4.84
C PRO A 22 -8.47 -17.25 6.25
N GLY A 23 -9.15 -16.12 6.48
CA GLY A 23 -9.23 -15.46 7.79
C GLY A 23 -8.03 -14.57 8.13
N ARG A 24 -7.17 -14.26 7.16
CA ARG A 24 -5.98 -13.40 7.33
C ARG A 24 -6.25 -11.94 7.00
N GLU A 25 -7.43 -11.65 6.50
CA GLU A 25 -7.94 -10.33 6.12
C GLU A 25 -8.44 -9.50 7.30
N VAL A 26 -8.57 -10.09 8.50
CA VAL A 26 -9.24 -9.47 9.65
C VAL A 26 -8.66 -8.11 10.02
N PHE A 27 -7.34 -7.94 10.00
CA PHE A 27 -6.72 -6.63 10.28
C PHE A 27 -7.08 -5.56 9.25
N MET A 28 -7.18 -5.94 7.98
CA MET A 28 -7.57 -5.03 6.90
C MET A 28 -9.03 -4.60 7.07
N ASP A 29 -9.93 -5.57 7.25
CA ASP A 29 -11.37 -5.33 7.24
C ASP A 29 -11.88 -4.65 8.51
N TRP A 30 -11.29 -4.98 9.67
CA TRP A 30 -11.78 -4.51 10.97
C TRP A 30 -10.94 -3.39 11.58
N VAL A 31 -9.72 -3.15 11.08
CA VAL A 31 -8.84 -2.11 11.64
C VAL A 31 -8.50 -1.05 10.58
N ILE A 32 -7.85 -1.43 9.48
CA ILE A 32 -7.37 -0.43 8.51
C ILE A 32 -8.53 0.26 7.81
N PHE A 33 -9.43 -0.51 7.21
CA PHE A 33 -10.51 0.04 6.38
C PHE A 33 -11.43 0.97 7.18
N PRO A 34 -11.98 0.58 8.35
CA PRO A 34 -12.86 1.46 9.12
C PRO A 34 -12.13 2.73 9.58
N LEU A 35 -10.89 2.59 10.06
CA LEU A 35 -10.13 3.72 10.59
C LEU A 35 -9.79 4.73 9.48
N PHE A 36 -9.38 4.27 8.31
CA PHE A 36 -9.06 5.15 7.18
C PHE A 36 -10.33 5.92 6.75
N HIS A 37 -11.49 5.29 6.83
CA HIS A 37 -12.78 5.89 6.53
C HIS A 37 -13.45 6.56 7.75
N TYR A 38 -12.68 6.97 8.76
CA TYR A 38 -13.14 7.73 9.93
C TYR A 38 -14.22 7.02 10.76
N SER A 39 -14.36 5.71 10.61
CA SER A 39 -15.19 4.86 11.47
C SER A 39 -14.35 4.40 12.65
N LEU A 40 -14.41 5.18 13.74
CA LEU A 40 -13.57 4.96 14.92
C LEU A 40 -14.00 3.69 15.66
N PRO A 41 -13.05 2.92 16.22
CA PRO A 41 -13.37 1.76 17.03
C PRO A 41 -14.20 2.19 18.25
N SER A 42 -15.29 1.47 18.52
CA SER A 42 -16.13 1.65 19.70
C SER A 42 -15.65 0.78 20.86
N VAL A 43 -16.07 1.12 22.09
CA VAL A 43 -15.78 0.33 23.30
C VAL A 43 -16.32 -1.10 23.18
N GLU A 44 -17.39 -1.30 22.42
CA GLU A 44 -18.05 -2.59 22.16
C GLU A 44 -17.34 -3.42 21.10
N THR A 45 -16.72 -2.79 20.11
CA THR A 45 -16.03 -3.50 19.02
C THR A 45 -14.65 -3.98 19.43
N GLY A 46 -14.04 -3.37 20.46
CA GLY A 46 -12.81 -3.81 21.12
C GLY A 46 -11.61 -3.93 20.16
N MET A 47 -10.50 -3.27 20.44
CA MET A 47 -9.23 -3.56 19.75
C MET A 47 -8.64 -4.92 20.19
N GLY A 48 -9.45 -5.98 20.32
CA GLY A 48 -9.11 -7.24 20.96
C GLY A 48 -8.79 -8.39 20.00
N VAL A 49 -9.17 -8.29 18.71
CA VAL A 49 -8.85 -9.29 17.69
C VAL A 49 -8.23 -8.59 16.48
N TYR A 50 -7.01 -8.08 16.64
CA TYR A 50 -6.23 -7.58 15.52
C TYR A 50 -5.32 -8.70 15.00
N ASP A 51 -5.65 -9.27 13.83
CA ASP A 51 -4.79 -10.27 13.17
C ASP A 51 -3.61 -9.59 12.45
N TRP A 52 -2.74 -8.92 13.21
CA TRP A 52 -1.55 -8.27 12.66
C TRP A 52 -0.62 -9.28 11.96
N GLU A 53 -0.46 -10.47 12.56
CA GLU A 53 0.33 -11.55 11.98
C GLU A 53 -0.22 -11.99 10.61
N GLY A 54 -1.55 -12.00 10.44
CA GLY A 54 -2.18 -12.25 9.15
C GLY A 54 -1.85 -11.18 8.10
N TYR A 55 -1.83 -9.91 8.51
CA TYR A 55 -1.43 -8.81 7.64
C TYR A 55 0.05 -8.90 7.23
N GLU A 56 0.93 -9.24 8.18
CA GLU A 56 2.36 -9.51 7.90
C GLU A 56 2.54 -10.70 6.96
N LEU A 57 1.78 -11.78 7.18
CA LEU A 57 1.81 -12.99 6.33
C LEU A 57 1.36 -12.68 4.90
N ILE A 58 0.32 -11.87 4.73
CA ILE A 58 -0.13 -11.44 3.39
C ILE A 58 1.01 -10.72 2.68
N ASN A 59 1.59 -9.70 3.33
CA ASN A 59 2.70 -8.94 2.75
C ASN A 59 3.91 -9.84 2.44
N ALA A 60 4.26 -10.77 3.33
CA ALA A 60 5.36 -11.71 3.13
C ALA A 60 5.13 -12.66 1.94
N LYS A 61 3.89 -13.15 1.76
CA LYS A 61 3.54 -13.98 0.60
C LYS A 61 3.63 -13.20 -0.71
N PHE A 62 3.21 -11.93 -0.72
CA PHE A 62 3.41 -11.07 -1.88
C PHE A 62 4.89 -10.80 -2.14
N ARG A 63 5.69 -10.54 -1.10
CA ARG A 63 7.14 -10.37 -1.20
C ARG A 63 7.78 -11.58 -1.89
N ASP A 64 7.48 -12.79 -1.43
CA ASP A 64 8.10 -14.01 -1.95
C ASP A 64 7.79 -14.22 -3.43
N VAL A 65 6.55 -13.94 -3.84
CA VAL A 65 6.13 -14.04 -5.25
C VAL A 65 6.79 -12.95 -6.09
N VAL A 66 6.77 -11.68 -5.63
CA VAL A 66 7.39 -10.57 -6.36
C VAL A 66 8.89 -10.80 -6.55
N LEU A 67 9.62 -11.23 -5.51
CA LEU A 67 11.06 -11.48 -5.60
C LEU A 67 11.42 -12.64 -6.53
N LYS A 68 10.52 -13.63 -6.68
CA LYS A 68 10.70 -14.74 -7.61
C LYS A 68 10.57 -14.30 -9.07
N GLU A 69 9.63 -13.41 -9.35
CA GLU A 69 9.34 -12.93 -10.71
C GLU A 69 10.21 -11.72 -11.12
N TYR A 70 10.75 -10.99 -10.14
CA TYR A 70 11.53 -9.77 -10.36
C TYR A 70 12.85 -10.04 -11.10
N GLN A 71 13.12 -9.21 -12.10
CA GLN A 71 14.40 -9.12 -12.79
C GLN A 71 15.03 -7.75 -12.56
N ARG A 72 16.37 -7.70 -12.50
CA ARG A 72 17.09 -6.45 -12.33
C ARG A 72 16.74 -5.48 -13.47
N GLY A 73 16.21 -4.32 -13.09
CA GLY A 73 15.76 -3.29 -14.04
C GLY A 73 14.24 -3.13 -14.08
N ASP A 74 13.48 -4.09 -13.53
CA ASP A 74 12.04 -3.96 -13.39
C ASP A 74 11.68 -2.87 -12.36
N VAL A 75 10.47 -2.34 -12.51
CA VAL A 75 9.84 -1.42 -11.56
C VAL A 75 8.68 -2.14 -10.88
N VAL A 76 8.68 -2.16 -9.55
CA VAL A 76 7.58 -2.73 -8.77
C VAL A 76 6.59 -1.62 -8.42
N TRP A 77 5.34 -1.77 -8.83
CA TRP A 77 4.26 -0.82 -8.51
C TRP A 77 3.22 -1.47 -7.61
N ILE A 78 3.18 -1.02 -6.35
CA ILE A 78 2.36 -1.58 -5.28
C ILE A 78 1.10 -0.75 -5.11
N ASN A 79 -0.04 -1.41 -4.95
CA ASN A 79 -1.33 -0.76 -4.86
C ASN A 79 -2.02 -1.06 -3.53
N ASP A 80 -2.45 0.04 -2.91
CA ASP A 80 -3.44 0.11 -1.84
C ASP A 80 -3.02 -0.43 -0.46
N TYR A 81 -3.89 -0.18 0.51
CA TYR A 81 -3.66 -0.47 1.93
C TYR A 81 -3.40 -1.94 2.30
N PRO A 82 -3.77 -2.98 1.53
CA PRO A 82 -3.38 -4.36 1.84
C PRO A 82 -1.87 -4.61 1.85
N LEU A 83 -1.10 -3.81 1.12
CA LEU A 83 0.31 -4.07 0.85
C LEU A 83 1.25 -2.95 1.37
N MET A 84 0.89 -2.28 2.47
CA MET A 84 1.68 -1.16 3.00
C MET A 84 3.03 -1.58 3.57
N LEU A 85 3.24 -2.86 3.93
CA LEU A 85 4.52 -3.37 4.44
C LEU A 85 5.44 -3.90 3.33
N LEU A 86 4.85 -4.25 2.19
CA LEU A 86 5.56 -4.86 1.06
C LEU A 86 6.78 -4.05 0.58
N PRO A 87 6.76 -2.70 0.48
CA PRO A 87 7.94 -1.97 0.02
C PRO A 87 9.16 -2.19 0.92
N GLN A 88 8.98 -2.16 2.24
CA GLN A 88 10.06 -2.38 3.19
C GLN A 88 10.59 -3.81 3.12
N GLN A 89 9.68 -4.78 3.05
CA GLN A 89 10.02 -6.20 2.95
C GLN A 89 10.81 -6.51 1.66
N LEU A 90 10.48 -5.86 0.54
CA LEU A 90 11.24 -5.99 -0.70
C LEU A 90 12.62 -5.36 -0.60
N ARG A 91 12.72 -4.16 -0.01
CA ARG A 91 13.98 -3.42 0.12
C ARG A 91 14.98 -4.11 1.06
N GLN A 92 14.50 -4.83 2.08
CA GLN A 92 15.34 -5.66 2.95
C GLN A 92 16.09 -6.76 2.18
N GLU A 93 15.46 -7.35 1.16
CA GLU A 93 16.05 -8.41 0.33
C GLU A 93 16.80 -7.84 -0.88
N ARG A 94 16.34 -6.69 -1.41
CA ARG A 94 16.88 -6.01 -2.59
C ARG A 94 16.95 -4.49 -2.36
N PRO A 95 18.05 -3.95 -1.80
CA PRO A 95 18.15 -2.52 -1.45
C PRO A 95 17.91 -1.55 -2.62
N ASP A 96 18.32 -1.93 -3.83
CA ASP A 96 18.27 -1.09 -5.04
C ASP A 96 16.98 -1.25 -5.85
N ILE A 97 15.98 -2.00 -5.35
CA ILE A 97 14.74 -2.26 -6.11
C ILE A 97 13.92 -0.97 -6.31
N PRO A 98 13.58 -0.59 -7.57
CA PRO A 98 12.72 0.56 -7.82
C PRO A 98 11.27 0.25 -7.42
N ILE A 99 10.76 0.97 -6.42
CA ILE A 99 9.40 0.76 -5.90
C ILE A 99 8.56 2.04 -5.99
N GLY A 100 7.39 1.93 -6.60
CA GLY A 100 6.29 2.88 -6.45
C GLY A 100 5.18 2.29 -5.57
N PHE A 101 4.55 3.13 -4.76
CA PHE A 101 3.36 2.79 -3.99
C PHE A 101 2.24 3.80 -4.28
N TYR A 102 1.01 3.34 -4.43
CA TYR A 102 -0.14 4.21 -4.60
C TYR A 102 -1.28 3.80 -3.67
N LEU A 103 -1.78 4.73 -2.85
CA LEU A 103 -2.93 4.50 -1.97
C LEU A 103 -4.22 4.92 -2.67
N HIS A 104 -5.13 3.96 -2.87
CA HIS A 104 -6.40 4.19 -3.58
C HIS A 104 -7.48 4.69 -2.62
N CYS A 105 -7.48 4.20 -1.39
CA CYS A 105 -8.37 4.70 -0.36
C CYS A 105 -7.90 6.06 0.21
N VAL A 106 -8.71 6.61 1.10
CA VAL A 106 -8.40 7.86 1.80
C VAL A 106 -7.25 7.65 2.80
N PHE A 107 -6.36 8.64 2.95
CA PHE A 107 -5.42 8.66 4.07
C PHE A 107 -5.99 9.51 5.21
N PRO A 108 -6.18 8.94 6.42
CA PRO A 108 -6.86 9.63 7.51
C PRO A 108 -6.01 10.79 8.04
N SER A 109 -6.65 11.71 8.77
CA SER A 109 -5.93 12.81 9.41
C SER A 109 -4.94 12.28 10.46
N PRO A 110 -3.88 13.03 10.79
CA PRO A 110 -2.88 12.61 11.79
C PRO A 110 -3.46 12.27 13.16
N GLU A 111 -4.56 12.92 13.56
CA GLU A 111 -5.27 12.64 14.81
C GLU A 111 -5.88 11.24 14.79
N VAL A 112 -6.52 10.87 13.68
CA VAL A 112 -7.14 9.55 13.49
C VAL A 112 -6.09 8.49 13.26
N TYR A 113 -5.06 8.76 12.45
CA TYR A 113 -3.98 7.81 12.15
C TYR A 113 -3.26 7.31 13.42
N ARG A 114 -3.10 8.17 14.43
CA ARG A 114 -2.43 7.79 15.70
C ARG A 114 -3.18 6.72 16.50
N ILE A 115 -4.46 6.49 16.22
CA ILE A 115 -5.25 5.43 16.86
C ILE A 115 -4.78 4.04 16.37
N LEU A 116 -4.21 3.96 15.17
CA LEU A 116 -3.74 2.71 14.59
C LEU A 116 -2.64 2.08 15.47
N PRO A 117 -2.81 0.83 15.97
CA PRO A 117 -1.83 0.21 16.85
C PRO A 117 -0.45 0.09 16.19
N GLN A 118 -0.43 -0.28 14.91
CA GLN A 118 0.79 -0.58 14.13
C GLN A 118 1.24 0.59 13.23
N ARG A 119 0.86 1.81 13.63
CA ARG A 119 1.10 3.07 12.90
C ARG A 119 2.55 3.24 12.41
N GLU A 120 3.54 2.90 13.23
CA GLU A 120 4.95 3.08 12.90
C GLU A 120 5.38 2.10 11.81
N ALA A 121 5.06 0.81 11.97
CA ALA A 121 5.39 -0.22 11.00
C ALA A 121 4.79 0.10 9.63
N MET A 122 3.53 0.55 9.59
CA MET A 122 2.84 0.88 8.35
C MET A 122 3.41 2.12 7.65
N LEU A 123 3.79 3.17 8.39
CA LEU A 123 4.47 4.33 7.78
C LEU A 123 5.85 3.96 7.25
N ARG A 124 6.65 3.21 8.02
CA ARG A 124 7.98 2.75 7.60
C ARG A 124 7.90 1.83 6.38
N GLY A 125 6.86 1.00 6.33
CA GLY A 125 6.48 0.18 5.19
C GLY A 125 6.39 1.01 3.92
N ILE A 126 5.46 1.98 3.88
CA ILE A 126 5.23 2.82 2.70
C ILE A 126 6.46 3.69 2.37
N LEU A 127 7.11 4.28 3.38
CA LEU A 127 8.28 5.15 3.21
C LEU A 127 9.47 4.44 2.57
N SER A 128 9.50 3.11 2.59
CA SER A 128 10.49 2.32 1.87
C SER A 128 10.26 2.28 0.34
N SER A 129 9.30 3.05 -0.19
CA SER A 129 9.09 3.26 -1.62
C SER A 129 9.94 4.43 -2.14
N ASN A 130 10.28 4.44 -3.43
CA ASN A 130 10.91 5.61 -4.06
C ASN A 130 9.89 6.72 -4.35
N ILE A 131 8.66 6.33 -4.74
CA ILE A 131 7.56 7.24 -5.04
C ILE A 131 6.29 6.76 -4.32
N ILE A 132 5.57 7.69 -3.70
CA ILE A 132 4.26 7.47 -3.07
C ILE A 132 3.23 8.37 -3.74
N GLY A 133 2.16 7.79 -4.27
CA GLY A 133 1.04 8.52 -4.88
C GLY A 133 -0.23 8.49 -4.05
N PHE A 134 -0.96 9.61 -4.06
CA PHE A 134 -2.29 9.76 -3.47
C PHE A 134 -3.25 10.47 -4.43
N HIS A 135 -4.56 10.29 -4.23
CA HIS A 135 -5.59 10.97 -5.02
C HIS A 135 -5.67 12.49 -4.81
N ASN A 136 -5.48 12.96 -3.58
CA ASN A 136 -5.68 14.35 -3.18
C ASN A 136 -4.45 14.88 -2.44
N PHE A 137 -4.12 16.16 -2.68
CA PHE A 137 -3.12 16.90 -1.94
C PHE A 137 -3.34 16.88 -0.42
N GLN A 138 -4.60 16.89 0.03
CA GLN A 138 -4.90 16.79 1.46
C GLN A 138 -4.40 15.46 2.07
N TYR A 139 -4.49 14.35 1.32
CA TYR A 139 -3.99 13.05 1.78
C TYR A 139 -2.45 13.05 1.85
N VAL A 140 -1.79 13.72 0.91
CA VAL A 140 -0.34 13.98 0.98
C VAL A 140 -0.01 14.73 2.27
N GLN A 141 -0.71 15.82 2.58
CA GLN A 141 -0.44 16.59 3.80
C GLN A 141 -0.66 15.76 5.07
N HIS A 142 -1.76 15.00 5.15
CA HIS A 142 -2.01 14.11 6.27
C HIS A 142 -0.91 13.05 6.42
N PHE A 143 -0.46 12.42 5.33
CA PHE A 143 0.62 11.44 5.35
C PHE A 143 1.94 12.03 5.85
N LEU A 144 2.35 13.18 5.30
CA LEU A 144 3.58 13.87 5.71
C LEU A 144 3.53 14.25 7.20
N THR A 145 2.39 14.80 7.64
CA THR A 145 2.19 15.20 9.04
C THR A 145 2.19 13.99 9.98
N SER A 146 1.60 12.86 9.57
CA SER A 146 1.69 11.60 10.29
C SER A 146 3.12 11.09 10.38
N CYS A 147 3.93 11.21 9.33
CA CYS A 147 5.35 10.85 9.36
C CYS A 147 6.14 11.72 10.36
N ILE A 148 5.88 13.03 10.40
CA ILE A 148 6.51 13.94 11.38
C ILE A 148 6.11 13.54 12.79
N HIS A 149 4.82 13.42 13.08
CA HIS A 149 4.32 13.20 14.44
C HIS A 149 4.59 11.79 14.98
N VAL A 150 4.57 10.77 14.12
CA VAL A 150 4.71 9.36 14.53
C VAL A 150 6.15 8.89 14.47
N LEU A 151 6.92 9.33 13.46
CA LEU A 151 8.30 8.86 13.25
C LEU A 151 9.37 9.90 13.58
N GLY A 152 8.99 11.16 13.83
CA GLY A 152 9.94 12.24 14.11
C GLY A 152 10.79 12.64 12.90
N LEU A 153 10.31 12.37 11.68
CA LEU A 153 11.04 12.68 10.44
C LEU A 153 10.85 14.14 10.02
N GLU A 154 11.89 14.73 9.44
CA GLU A 154 11.77 16.03 8.76
C GLU A 154 11.24 15.84 7.33
N CYS A 155 10.24 16.64 6.95
CA CYS A 155 9.68 16.63 5.61
C CYS A 155 10.16 17.87 4.84
N THR A 156 10.58 17.68 3.59
CA THR A 156 10.88 18.78 2.66
C THR A 156 9.68 19.03 1.74
N ALA A 157 9.70 20.13 0.99
CA ALA A 157 8.67 20.44 0.00
C ALA A 157 8.57 19.41 -1.14
N THR A 158 9.61 18.59 -1.37
CA THR A 158 9.70 17.63 -2.47
C THR A 158 9.50 16.17 -2.04
N GLY A 159 9.51 15.88 -0.74
CA GLY A 159 9.40 14.52 -0.22
C GLY A 159 9.95 14.36 1.20
N ILE A 160 10.05 13.11 1.65
CA ILE A 160 10.62 12.75 2.94
C ILE A 160 11.99 12.12 2.70
N GLU A 161 13.02 12.61 3.39
CA GLU A 161 14.26 11.86 3.53
C GLU A 161 14.04 10.78 4.59
N ALA A 162 13.86 9.53 4.16
CA ALA A 162 13.86 8.43 5.11
C ALA A 162 15.27 8.32 5.69
N CYS A 163 15.41 8.60 7.00
CA CYS A 163 16.70 8.61 7.71
C CYS A 163 17.56 7.38 7.40
N GLU A 164 18.89 7.51 7.57
CA GLU A 164 19.89 6.47 7.30
C GLU A 164 19.59 5.09 7.93
N HIS A 165 18.85 5.04 9.05
CA HIS A 165 18.46 3.81 9.73
C HIS A 165 17.28 3.07 9.05
N ALA A 166 16.65 3.69 8.05
CA ALA A 166 15.58 3.15 7.21
C ALA A 166 16.03 2.95 5.74
N GLY A 167 17.34 2.98 5.47
CA GLY A 167 17.89 2.68 4.14
C GLY A 167 18.11 3.88 3.22
N GLY A 168 18.11 5.13 3.75
CA GLY A 168 18.73 6.28 3.08
C GLY A 168 18.23 6.58 1.67
N THR A 169 16.95 6.39 1.37
CA THR A 169 16.35 6.78 0.08
C THR A 169 15.41 7.96 0.27
N HIS A 170 15.61 9.01 -0.52
CA HIS A 170 14.64 10.09 -0.64
C HIS A 170 13.34 9.56 -1.26
N THR A 171 12.22 9.73 -0.55
CA THR A 171 10.91 9.25 -0.98
C THR A 171 10.08 10.42 -1.46
N LYS A 172 9.77 10.42 -2.76
CA LYS A 172 8.95 11.48 -3.38
C LYS A 172 7.48 11.19 -3.14
N VAL A 173 6.74 12.17 -2.62
CA VAL A 173 5.29 12.06 -2.40
C VAL A 173 4.56 12.94 -3.40
N ILE A 174 3.60 12.38 -4.14
CA ILE A 174 2.90 13.06 -5.24
C ILE A 174 1.38 12.92 -5.14
N THR A 175 0.67 13.88 -5.72
CA THR A 175 -0.77 13.84 -5.92
C THR A 175 -1.06 13.49 -7.39
N VAL A 176 -1.73 12.37 -7.64
CA VAL A 176 -2.10 11.92 -8.99
C VAL A 176 -3.50 11.29 -8.95
N PRO A 177 -4.57 12.04 -9.23
CA PRO A 177 -5.91 11.46 -9.29
C PRO A 177 -6.01 10.42 -10.41
N LEU A 178 -6.45 9.20 -10.09
CA LEU A 178 -6.70 8.16 -11.09
C LEU A 178 -7.86 8.53 -12.02
N GLY A 179 -7.65 8.35 -13.32
CA GLY A 179 -8.67 8.49 -14.35
C GLY A 179 -9.21 7.14 -14.82
N ILE A 180 -10.28 7.18 -15.61
CA ILE A 180 -10.84 6.01 -16.29
C ILE A 180 -10.38 5.95 -17.75
N CYS A 181 -10.31 4.75 -18.32
CA CYS A 181 -10.10 4.60 -19.76
C CYS A 181 -11.38 4.99 -20.50
N LEU A 182 -11.33 6.05 -21.31
CA LEU A 182 -12.50 6.52 -22.06
C LEU A 182 -12.77 5.73 -23.34
N LYS A 183 -11.80 4.97 -23.86
CA LYS A 183 -11.93 4.23 -25.13
C LYS A 183 -13.19 3.35 -25.20
N PRO A 184 -13.53 2.52 -24.19
CA PRO A 184 -14.76 1.74 -24.23
C PRO A 184 -16.06 2.57 -24.23
N TYR A 185 -16.00 3.84 -23.83
CA TYR A 185 -17.13 4.77 -23.85
C TYR A 185 -17.22 5.57 -25.15
N GLU A 186 -16.16 5.56 -25.99
CA GLU A 186 -16.19 6.21 -27.30
C GLU A 186 -17.21 5.52 -28.22
N ASP A 187 -17.34 4.19 -28.12
CA ASP A 187 -18.33 3.41 -28.86
C ASP A 187 -19.78 3.70 -28.42
N LEU A 188 -19.98 4.28 -27.23
CA LEU A 188 -21.30 4.73 -26.75
C LEU A 188 -21.66 6.14 -27.25
N LYS A 189 -20.73 6.86 -27.88
CA LYS A 189 -21.02 8.11 -28.59
C LYS A 189 -21.67 7.76 -29.93
N GLN A 190 -22.88 7.20 -29.89
CA GLN A 190 -23.75 7.22 -31.06
C GLN A 190 -24.09 8.69 -31.34
N GLU A 191 -23.72 9.16 -32.54
CA GLU A 191 -24.23 10.41 -33.11
C GLU A 191 -25.73 10.23 -33.41
N ASP A 192 -26.57 10.37 -32.39
CA ASP A 192 -28.02 10.45 -32.54
C ASP A 192 -28.52 11.70 -31.81
N VAL A 193 -28.44 12.85 -32.49
CA VAL A 193 -29.51 13.83 -32.86
C VAL A 193 -28.89 14.98 -33.64
#